data_AF-A0A1B3M431-F1
#
_entry.id   AF-A0A1B3M431-F1
#
_cell.length_a   1.000
_cell.length_b   1.000
_cell.length_c   1.000
_cell.angle_alpha   90.00
_cell.angle_beta   90.00
_cell.angle_gamma   90.00
#
_symmetry.space_group_name_H-M   'P 1'
#
loop_
_entity.id
_entity.type
_entity.pdbx_description
1 polymer ?
#
loop_
_entity_poly.entity_id
_entity_poly.type
_entity_poly.pdbx_seq_one_letter_code
_entity_poly.pdbx_strand_id
1 'polypeptide(L)'
;MNWLLLLLFWCPKCWSSIGYGMVTLSGSMLLLGWRLSNRVDRIENRTGVVIDFDKVLAALPLPIPASSEGFVFAIFGVLLGLTLASAGKWAQRF
;
A
#
# COMPACT_ATOMS: atom_id res chain seq x y z
N MET A 1 -8.32 -20.54 -18.64
CA MET A 1 -9.21 -20.10 -17.54
C MET A 1 -9.28 -21.06 -16.35
N ASN A 2 -9.05 -22.38 -16.50
CA ASN A 2 -9.17 -23.33 -15.36
C ASN A 2 -8.08 -23.23 -14.28
N TRP A 3 -6.84 -22.85 -14.62
CA TRP A 3 -5.72 -22.83 -13.66
C TRP A 3 -5.84 -21.77 -12.56
N LEU A 4 -6.39 -20.60 -12.89
CA LEU A 4 -6.60 -19.51 -11.93
C LEU A 4 -7.68 -19.86 -10.89
N LEU A 5 -8.76 -20.52 -11.33
CA LEU A 5 -9.82 -21.01 -10.45
C LEU A 5 -9.32 -22.17 -9.57
N LEU A 6 -8.54 -23.09 -10.13
CA LEU A 6 -7.91 -24.18 -9.37
C LEU A 6 -7.00 -23.65 -8.25
N LEU A 7 -6.19 -22.63 -8.56
CA LEU A 7 -5.34 -21.96 -7.56
C LEU A 7 -6.15 -21.26 -6.47
N LEU A 8 -7.25 -20.59 -6.83
CA LEU A 8 -8.16 -19.92 -5.88
C LEU A 8 -8.84 -20.91 -4.92
N PHE A 9 -9.26 -22.07 -5.42
CA PHE A 9 -9.91 -23.11 -4.62
C PHE A 9 -8.94 -23.98 -3.80
N TRP A 10 -7.63 -23.98 -4.12
CA TRP A 10 -6.66 -24.84 -3.41
C TRP A 10 -6.45 -24.41 -1.96
N CYS A 11 -6.47 -23.11 -1.66
CA CYS A 11 -6.47 -22.58 -0.30
C CYS A 11 -7.07 -21.17 -0.24
N PRO A 12 -8.40 -21.02 -0.22
CA PRO A 12 -9.04 -19.70 -0.23
C PRO A 12 -8.76 -18.90 1.05
N LYS A 13 -8.39 -19.56 2.16
CA LYS A 13 -7.82 -18.91 3.37
C LYS A 13 -6.46 -18.28 3.12
N CYS A 14 -5.60 -18.92 2.33
CA CYS A 14 -4.28 -18.40 1.97
C CYS A 14 -4.40 -17.12 1.13
N TRP A 15 -5.29 -17.12 0.13
CA TRP A 15 -5.59 -15.94 -0.68
C TRP A 15 -6.15 -14.77 0.13
N SER A 16 -7.04 -15.07 1.08
CA SER A 16 -7.53 -14.03 2.00
C SER A 16 -6.41 -13.46 2.88
N SER A 17 -5.53 -14.32 3.41
CA SER A 17 -4.40 -13.90 4.23
C SER A 17 -3.39 -13.04 3.45
N ILE A 18 -3.04 -13.46 2.23
CA ILE A 18 -2.14 -12.72 1.34
C ILE A 18 -2.75 -11.36 0.98
N GLY A 19 -4.04 -11.31 0.64
CA GLY A 19 -4.74 -10.07 0.35
C GLY A 19 -4.71 -9.10 1.55
N TYR A 20 -5.00 -9.59 2.75
CA TYR A 20 -4.90 -8.78 3.98
C TYR A 20 -3.46 -8.33 4.26
N GLY A 21 -2.46 -9.20 4.02
CA GLY A 21 -1.05 -8.85 4.15
C GLY A 21 -0.61 -7.75 3.19
N MET A 22 -1.08 -7.78 1.94
CA MET A 22 -0.84 -6.69 0.98
C MET A 22 -1.51 -5.39 1.43
N VAL A 23 -2.76 -5.44 1.93
CA VAL A 23 -3.46 -4.26 2.43
C VAL A 23 -2.74 -3.65 3.62
N THR A 24 -2.29 -4.45 4.60
CA THR A 24 -1.59 -3.93 5.78
C THR A 24 -0.24 -3.35 5.42
N LEU A 25 0.52 -4.01 4.54
CA LEU A 25 1.84 -3.54 4.13
C LEU A 25 1.74 -2.25 3.31
N SER A 26 0.94 -2.23 2.25
CA SER A 26 0.72 -1.04 1.43
C SER A 26 0.02 0.10 2.19
N GLY A 27 -0.93 -0.23 3.07
CA GLY A 27 -1.59 0.74 3.94
C GLY A 27 -0.64 1.37 4.96
N SER A 28 0.28 0.60 5.53
CA SER A 28 1.31 1.11 6.45
C SER A 28 2.29 2.06 5.74
N MET A 29 2.68 1.73 4.50
CA MET A 29 3.50 2.60 3.64
C MET A 29 2.81 3.93 3.34
N LEU A 30 1.51 3.91 3.00
CA LEU A 30 0.72 5.12 2.77
C LEU A 30 0.59 5.98 4.03
N LEU A 31 0.34 5.36 5.18
CA LEU A 31 0.24 6.05 6.47
C LEU A 31 1.57 6.72 6.86
N LEU A 32 2.70 6.04 6.63
CA LEU A 32 4.02 6.59 6.87
C LEU A 32 4.31 7.76 5.93
N GLY A 33 4.03 7.60 4.64
CA GLY A 33 4.19 8.67 3.65
C GLY A 33 3.34 9.89 3.98
N TRP A 34 2.06 9.70 4.33
CA TRP A 34 1.16 10.79 4.72
C TRP A 34 1.61 11.51 5.99
N ARG A 35 2.08 10.77 7.00
CA ARG A 35 2.67 11.37 8.21
C ARG A 35 3.90 12.19 7.90
N LEU A 36 4.74 11.75 6.97
CA LEU A 36 5.94 12.46 6.56
C LEU A 36 5.58 13.75 5.82
N SER A 37 4.63 13.69 4.88
CA SER A 37 4.12 14.86 4.14
C SER A 37 3.54 15.91 5.09
N ASN A 38 2.65 15.52 6.01
CA ASN A 38 2.12 16.45 7.02
C ASN A 38 3.19 17.08 7.91
N ARG A 39 4.31 16.37 8.17
CA ARG A 39 5.43 16.92 8.94
C ARG A 39 6.21 17.93 8.10
N VAL A 40 6.48 17.65 6.83
CA VAL A 40 7.17 18.56 5.93
C VAL A 40 6.32 19.81 5.72
N ASP A 41 5.04 19.70 5.37
CA ASP A 41 4.13 20.83 5.21
C ASP A 41 4.08 21.73 6.46
N ARG A 42 4.10 21.11 7.65
CA ARG A 42 4.11 21.85 8.92
C ARG A 42 5.44 22.58 9.15
N ILE A 43 6.56 22.02 8.70
CA ILE A 43 7.87 22.67 8.79
C ILE A 43 7.95 23.80 7.78
N GLU A 44 7.57 23.58 6.52
CA GLU A 44 7.54 24.60 5.47
C GLU A 44 6.70 25.81 5.89
N ASN A 45 5.49 25.56 6.42
CA ASN A 45 4.62 26.64 6.91
C ASN A 45 5.21 27.41 8.11
N ARG A 46 6.13 26.82 8.87
CA ARG A 46 6.77 27.48 10.02
C ARG A 46 8.05 28.21 9.66
N THR A 47 8.82 27.67 8.72
CA THR A 47 10.14 28.22 8.35
C THR A 47 10.08 29.10 7.11
N GLY A 48 9.01 29.03 6.32
CA GLY A 48 8.89 29.69 5.02
C GLY A 48 9.82 29.10 3.95
N VAL A 49 10.48 27.98 4.25
CA VAL A 49 11.41 27.31 3.34
C VAL A 49 10.65 26.21 2.63
N VAL A 50 10.65 26.23 1.29
CA VAL A 50 10.14 25.14 0.47
C VAL A 50 11.13 23.99 0.53
N ILE A 51 10.71 22.87 1.09
CA ILE A 51 11.45 21.63 1.24
C ILE A 51 11.06 20.71 0.08
N ASP A 52 12.07 20.34 -0.70
CA ASP A 52 11.90 19.37 -1.79
C ASP A 52 11.65 17.97 -1.20
N PHE A 53 10.37 17.58 -1.15
CA PHE A 53 9.90 16.36 -0.47
C PHE A 53 10.57 15.10 -1.03
N ASP A 54 10.86 15.08 -2.33
CA ASP A 54 11.52 13.98 -3.02
C ASP A 54 12.96 13.76 -2.52
N LYS A 55 13.69 14.84 -2.18
CA LYS A 55 15.03 14.74 -1.61
C LYS A 55 15.02 14.24 -0.17
N VAL A 56 14.00 14.60 0.61
CA VAL A 56 13.82 14.10 1.99
C VAL A 56 13.51 12.61 1.99
N LEU A 57 12.67 12.16 1.05
CA LEU A 57 12.33 10.76 0.88
C LEU A 57 13.51 9.92 0.40
N ALA A 58 14.33 10.44 -0.54
CA ALA A 58 15.54 9.76 -1.00
C ALA A 58 16.60 9.59 0.10
N ALA A 59 16.61 10.46 1.12
CA ALA A 59 17.52 10.38 2.25
C ALA A 59 17.06 9.43 3.37
N LEU A 60 15.82 8.94 3.33
CA LEU A 60 15.29 8.02 4.33
C LEU A 60 15.54 6.56 3.92
N PRO A 61 16.22 5.74 4.75
CA PRO A 61 16.47 4.32 4.46
C PRO A 61 15.20 3.45 4.66
N LEU A 62 14.02 4.05 4.62
CA LEU A 62 12.75 3.38 4.82
C LEU A 62 12.07 3.14 3.46
N PRO A 63 11.43 1.98 3.24
CA PRO A 63 10.65 1.72 2.04
C PRO A 63 9.34 2.51 2.11
N ILE A 64 9.42 3.83 1.97
CA ILE A 64 8.28 4.74 1.92
C ILE A 64 8.13 5.11 0.44
N PRO A 65 6.90 5.22 -0.10
CA PRO A 65 6.70 5.73 -1.44
C PRO A 65 7.35 7.11 -1.58
N ALA A 66 8.46 7.14 -2.32
CA ALA A 66 9.35 8.29 -2.45
C ALA A 66 8.94 9.25 -3.59
N SER A 67 7.85 8.93 -4.29
CA SER A 67 7.33 9.69 -5.42
C SER A 67 5.80 9.58 -5.44
N SER A 68 5.14 10.51 -6.15
CA SER A 68 3.71 10.45 -6.46
C SER A 68 3.31 9.11 -7.08
N GLU A 69 4.18 8.54 -7.93
CA GLU A 69 4.02 7.21 -8.52
C GLU A 69 4.05 6.10 -7.47
N GLY A 70 4.93 6.18 -6.47
CA GLY A 70 4.98 5.24 -5.36
C GLY A 70 3.70 5.25 -4.52
N PHE A 71 3.10 6.43 -4.30
CA PHE A 71 1.81 6.54 -3.63
C PHE A 71 0.68 5.90 -4.44
N VAL A 72 0.64 6.16 -5.74
CA VAL A 72 -0.35 5.55 -6.66
C VAL A 72 -0.20 4.03 -6.66
N PHE A 73 1.03 3.51 -6.69
CA PHE A 73 1.31 2.08 -6.64
C PHE A 73 0.88 1.45 -5.29
N ALA A 74 1.11 2.15 -4.18
CA ALA A 74 0.67 1.69 -2.87
C ALA A 74 -0.87 1.69 -2.74
N ILE A 75 -1.57 2.69 -3.30
CA ILE A 75 -3.04 2.70 -3.38
C ILE A 75 -3.54 1.53 -4.23
N PHE A 76 -2.91 1.30 -5.37
CA PHE A 76 -3.23 0.16 -6.23
C PHE A 76 -3.01 -1.17 -5.49
N GLY A 77 -1.91 -1.31 -4.73
CA GLY A 77 -1.64 -2.47 -3.87
C GLY A 77 -2.70 -2.69 -2.80
N VAL A 78 -3.22 -1.63 -2.18
CA VAL A 78 -4.34 -1.72 -1.22
C VAL A 78 -5.61 -2.20 -1.92
N LEU A 79 -5.95 -1.63 -3.08
CA LEU A 79 -7.14 -2.03 -3.85
C LEU A 79 -7.04 -3.48 -4.33
N LEU A 80 -5.87 -3.88 -4.83
CA LEU A 80 -5.60 -5.23 -5.30
C LEU A 80 -5.63 -6.22 -4.12
N GLY A 81 -5.05 -5.87 -2.97
CA GLY A 81 -5.13 -6.68 -1.75
C GLY A 81 -6.57 -6.85 -1.24
N LEU A 82 -7.39 -5.80 -1.28
CA LEU A 82 -8.81 -5.85 -0.92
C LEU A 82 -9.62 -6.74 -1.87
N THR A 83 -9.40 -6.60 -3.18
CA THR A 83 -10.07 -7.46 -4.17
C THR A 83 -9.67 -8.92 -3.98
N LEU A 84 -8.38 -9.22 -3.77
CA LEU A 84 -7.89 -10.57 -3.47
C LEU A 84 -8.49 -11.14 -2.18
N ALA A 85 -8.57 -10.32 -1.12
CA ALA A 85 -9.14 -10.75 0.15
C ALA A 85 -10.65 -11.02 0.04
N SER A 86 -11.37 -10.18 -0.69
CA SER A 86 -12.81 -10.37 -0.95
C SER A 86 -13.08 -11.59 -1.83
N ALA A 87 -12.27 -11.82 -2.87
CA ALA A 87 -12.35 -12.99 -3.74
C ALA A 87 -12.06 -14.28 -2.97
N GLY A 88 -11.04 -14.29 -2.10
CA GLY A 88 -10.75 -15.42 -1.23
C GLY A 88 -11.89 -15.73 -0.24
N LYS A 89 -12.52 -14.69 0.34
CA LYS A 89 -13.71 -14.88 1.20
C LYS A 89 -14.92 -15.39 0.42
N TRP A 90 -15.13 -14.90 -0.80
CA TRP A 90 -16.22 -15.35 -1.65
C TRP A 90 -16.02 -16.83 -2.04
N ALA A 91 -14.80 -17.23 -2.36
CA ALA A 91 -14.44 -18.63 -2.64
C ALA A 91 -14.53 -19.56 -1.41
N GLN A 92 -14.54 -19.04 -0.18
CA GLN A 92 -14.83 -19.85 1.02
C GLN A 92 -16.33 -20.09 1.24
N ARG A 93 -17.19 -19.27 0.63
CA ARG A 93 -18.65 -19.35 0.80
C ARG A 93 -19.32 -20.27 -0.22
N PHE A 94 -18.62 -20.56 -1.33
CA PHE A 94 -19.00 -21.58 -2.32
C PHE A 94 -18.38 -22.92 -1.95
#